data_AF-A0A210QNI9-F1
#
_entry.id   AF-A0A210QNI9-F1
#
_cell.length_a   1.000
_cell.length_b   1.000
_cell.length_c   1.000
_cell.angle_alpha   90.00
_cell.angle_beta   90.00
_cell.angle_gamma   90.00
#
_symmetry.space_group_name_H-M   'P 1'
#
loop_
_entity.id
_entity.type
_entity.pdbx_description
1 polymer ?
#
loop_
_entity_poly.entity_id
_entity_poly.type
_entity_poly.pdbx_seq_one_letter_code
_entity_poly.pdbx_strand_id
1 'polypeptide(L)'
;MLCQDIAEEFDISVNSTDSNESLPDQNLERAYHISLQEGSSLPLLKEELRLKIQHRRLKSGQDELVVAQSPPKPDLLTLPEVLKKNRRRYQNRQSADRSRNRWKEYEKQLLETIALQEKRKADLERVRYRLMETKNMLTDVLNQHSKCSSSVGRDSKSQKFISLLDSEWHRKELQS
;
A
#
# COMPACT_ATOMS: atom_id res chain seq x y z
N MET A 1 13.75 9.56 -11.96
CA MET A 1 14.65 10.04 -10.89
C MET A 1 15.23 8.79 -10.24
N LEU A 2 16.31 8.31 -10.85
CA LEU A 2 17.00 7.08 -10.49
C LEU A 2 18.11 7.44 -9.51
N CYS A 3 18.17 6.71 -8.39
CA CYS A 3 19.30 6.72 -7.48
C CYS A 3 20.49 6.03 -8.18
N GLN A 4 21.37 6.84 -8.75
CA GLN A 4 22.75 6.49 -9.01
C GLN A 4 23.56 7.52 -8.25
N ASP A 5 24.29 7.06 -7.24
CA ASP A 5 25.59 7.56 -6.80
C ASP A 5 25.91 6.89 -5.46
N ILE A 6 27.19 6.61 -5.24
CA ILE A 6 27.81 5.79 -4.17
C ILE A 6 28.07 4.34 -4.59
N ALA A 7 29.01 4.17 -5.52
CA ALA A 7 29.78 2.95 -5.69
C ALA A 7 31.19 3.30 -6.20
N GLU A 8 32.01 3.90 -5.35
CA GLU A 8 33.45 4.19 -5.50
C GLU A 8 33.83 4.81 -4.13
N GLU A 9 34.72 4.34 -3.26
CA GLU A 9 35.92 3.52 -3.35
C GLU A 9 36.01 2.66 -2.07
N PHE A 10 36.31 1.38 -2.20
CA PHE A 10 36.75 0.55 -1.06
C PHE A 10 37.92 -0.32 -1.51
N ASP A 11 39.05 0.34 -1.77
CA ASP A 11 40.34 -0.34 -1.88
C ASP A 11 40.83 -0.70 -0.47
N ILE A 12 40.42 -1.89 -0.01
CA ILE A 12 41.10 -2.56 1.11
C ILE A 12 42.19 -3.41 0.48
N SER A 13 43.40 -2.85 0.42
CA SER A 13 44.64 -3.61 0.23
C SER A 13 44.75 -4.66 1.34
N VAL A 14 44.46 -5.91 1.00
CA VAL A 14 44.67 -7.07 1.86
C VAL A 14 46.14 -7.44 1.77
N ASN A 15 46.97 -6.83 2.61
CA ASN A 15 48.30 -7.37 2.86
C ASN A 15 48.16 -8.63 3.72
N SER A 16 48.27 -9.77 3.04
CA SER A 16 48.42 -11.09 3.63
C SER A 16 49.77 -11.25 4.30
N THR A 17 49.80 -12.22 5.23
CA THR A 17 50.92 -12.83 5.95
C THR A 17 51.54 -12.04 7.10
N ASP A 18 51.01 -12.30 8.30
CA ASP A 18 51.89 -12.76 9.38
C ASP A 18 51.16 -13.86 10.18
N SER A 19 51.62 -15.10 9.99
CA SER A 19 51.13 -16.29 10.66
C SER A 19 51.63 -16.32 12.10
N ASN A 20 50.94 -15.58 12.97
CA ASN A 20 50.91 -15.87 14.40
C ASN A 20 49.69 -16.78 14.64
N GLU A 21 49.92 -18.00 15.14
CA GLU A 21 48.89 -18.85 15.73
C GLU A 21 48.31 -18.12 16.97
N SER A 22 47.43 -17.17 16.72
CA SER A 22 46.65 -16.49 17.73
C SER A 22 45.62 -17.48 18.24
N LEU A 23 45.66 -17.76 19.54
CA LEU A 23 44.59 -18.44 20.26
C LEU A 23 43.22 -17.87 19.84
N PRO A 24 42.18 -18.72 19.68
CA PRO A 24 40.86 -18.25 19.29
C PRO A 24 40.32 -17.26 20.32
N ASP A 25 39.82 -16.11 19.86
CA ASP A 25 39.17 -15.12 20.72
C ASP A 25 37.90 -15.73 21.33
N GLN A 26 37.96 -16.01 22.64
CA GLN A 26 36.87 -16.63 23.39
C GLN A 26 35.54 -15.88 23.27
N ASN A 27 35.57 -14.56 22.99
CA ASN A 27 34.35 -13.78 22.80
C ASN A 27 33.70 -14.06 21.45
N LEU A 28 34.51 -14.26 20.41
CA LEU A 28 34.02 -14.60 19.07
C LEU A 28 33.41 -15.99 19.04
N GLU A 29 34.05 -16.97 19.69
CA GLU A 29 33.53 -18.33 19.84
C GLU A 29 32.19 -18.33 20.61
N ARG A 30 32.11 -17.53 21.69
CA ARG A 30 30.85 -17.34 22.43
C ARG A 30 29.76 -16.73 21.55
N ALA A 31 30.08 -15.67 20.79
CA ALA A 31 29.11 -15.03 19.90
C ALA A 31 28.61 -16.00 18.81
N TYR A 32 29.48 -16.86 18.29
CA TYR A 32 29.12 -17.91 17.34
C TYR A 32 28.14 -18.91 17.95
N HIS A 33 28.41 -19.42 19.15
CA HIS A 33 27.50 -20.33 19.84
C HIS A 33 26.13 -19.70 20.13
N ILE A 34 26.09 -18.45 20.58
CA ILE A 34 24.81 -17.73 20.82
C ILE A 34 24.06 -17.54 19.49
N SER A 35 24.76 -17.20 18.41
CA SER A 35 24.17 -17.02 17.09
C SER A 35 23.52 -18.31 16.58
N LEU A 36 24.19 -19.46 16.76
CA LEU A 36 23.63 -20.78 16.46
C LEU A 36 22.39 -21.09 17.31
N GLN A 37 22.44 -20.77 18.60
CA GLN A 37 21.34 -21.05 19.53
C GLN A 37 20.10 -20.17 19.26
N GLU A 38 20.29 -18.88 18.96
CA GLU A 38 19.22 -17.92 18.73
C GLU A 38 18.71 -17.89 17.27
N GLY A 39 19.44 -18.51 16.33
CA GLY A 39 19.15 -18.44 14.89
C GLY A 39 19.28 -17.02 14.32
N SER A 40 20.10 -16.17 14.95
CA SER A 40 20.25 -14.76 14.63
C SER A 40 21.72 -14.41 14.45
N SER A 41 22.08 -13.63 13.42
CA SER A 41 23.46 -13.15 13.17
C SER A 41 23.87 -11.98 14.07
N LEU A 42 22.92 -11.45 14.85
CA LEU A 42 23.12 -10.26 15.69
C LEU A 42 24.26 -10.41 16.73
N PRO A 43 24.48 -11.56 17.39
CA PRO A 43 25.60 -11.74 18.31
C PRO A 43 26.96 -11.57 17.62
N LEU A 44 27.12 -12.11 16.40
CA LEU A 44 28.36 -11.98 15.62
C LEU A 44 28.60 -10.54 15.17
N LEU A 45 27.56 -9.85 14.69
CA LEU A 45 27.66 -8.43 14.30
C LEU A 45 28.05 -7.53 15.46
N LYS A 46 27.55 -7.82 16.68
CA LYS A 46 27.94 -7.07 17.89
C LYS A 46 29.42 -7.25 18.19
N GLU A 47 29.94 -8.47 18.06
CA GLU A 47 31.35 -8.74 18.32
C GLU A 47 32.25 -8.09 17.27
N GLU A 48 31.89 -8.18 15.98
CA GLU A 48 32.60 -7.49 14.90
C GLU A 48 32.66 -5.97 15.15
N LEU A 49 31.53 -5.37 15.53
CA LEU A 49 31.46 -3.95 15.84
C LEU A 49 32.34 -3.60 17.05
N ARG A 50 32.32 -4.42 18.09
CA ARG A 50 33.17 -4.25 19.29
C ARG A 50 34.65 -4.22 18.90
N LEU A 51 35.11 -5.19 18.11
CA LEU A 51 36.49 -5.29 17.64
C LEU A 51 36.88 -4.12 16.74
N LYS A 52 35.99 -3.69 15.84
CA LYS A 52 36.22 -2.50 14.99
C LYS A 52 36.41 -1.23 15.82
N ILE A 53 35.58 -1.04 16.85
CA ILE A 53 35.70 0.10 17.77
C ILE A 53 37.02 0.01 18.53
N GLN A 54 37.34 -1.17 19.09
CA GLN A 54 38.57 -1.41 19.84
C GLN A 54 39.81 -1.11 19.00
N HIS A 55 39.88 -1.64 17.77
CA HIS A 55 40.99 -1.39 16.86
C HIS A 55 41.15 0.12 16.54
N ARG A 56 40.04 0.82 16.31
CA ARG A 56 40.08 2.28 16.07
C ARG A 56 40.62 3.05 17.29
N ARG A 57 40.22 2.67 18.51
CA ARG A 57 40.69 3.30 19.75
C ARG A 57 42.19 3.12 19.93
N LEU A 58 42.67 1.89 19.80
CA LEU A 58 44.10 1.57 19.91
C LEU A 58 44.92 2.32 18.85
N LYS A 59 44.44 2.37 17.60
CA LYS A 59 45.11 3.14 16.52
C LYS A 59 45.18 4.64 16.82
N SER A 60 44.22 5.18 17.58
CA SER A 60 44.22 6.57 18.05
C SER A 60 44.98 6.79 19.37
N GLY A 61 45.69 5.78 19.88
CA GLY A 61 46.44 5.86 21.13
C GLY A 61 45.57 5.88 22.39
N GLN A 62 44.30 5.47 22.30
CA GLN A 62 43.41 5.34 23.44
C GLN A 62 43.48 3.94 24.05
N ASP A 63 43.22 3.85 25.34
CA ASP A 63 43.15 2.59 26.07
C ASP A 63 42.01 1.68 25.61
N GLU A 64 42.11 0.41 25.98
CA GLU A 64 41.11 -0.61 25.68
C GLU A 64 39.71 -0.26 26.21
N LEU A 65 38.68 -0.72 25.50
CA LEU A 65 37.28 -0.53 25.89
C LEU A 65 36.91 -1.44 27.06
N VAL A 66 36.99 -0.89 28.27
CA VAL A 66 36.46 -1.51 29.48
C VAL A 66 34.99 -1.14 29.63
N VAL A 67 34.08 -2.07 29.33
CA VAL A 67 32.65 -1.88 29.57
C VAL A 67 32.36 -2.24 31.03
N ALA A 68 32.30 -1.22 31.89
CA ALA A 68 31.79 -1.41 33.24
C ALA A 68 30.29 -1.75 33.17
N GLN A 69 29.93 -2.97 33.55
CA GLN A 69 28.52 -3.37 33.68
C GLN A 69 27.94 -2.74 34.94
N SER A 70 27.62 -1.45 34.89
CA SER A 70 26.87 -0.80 35.96
C SER A 70 25.42 -1.33 35.93
N PRO A 71 24.85 -1.71 37.09
CA PRO A 71 23.45 -2.13 37.14
C PRO A 71 22.54 -0.99 36.63
N PRO A 72 21.44 -1.32 35.93
CA PRO A 72 20.52 -0.30 35.45
C PRO A 72 19.99 0.50 36.64
N LYS A 73 20.12 1.82 36.59
CA LYS A 73 19.56 2.69 37.63
C LYS A 73 18.04 2.57 37.60
N PRO A 74 17.36 2.39 38.76
CA PRO A 74 15.91 2.39 38.79
C PRO A 74 15.40 3.75 38.32
N ASP A 75 14.59 3.74 37.27
CA ASP A 75 14.02 4.93 36.64
C ASP A 75 12.88 5.46 37.54
N LEU A 76 13.25 6.16 38.62
CA LEU A 76 12.31 6.76 39.56
C LEU A 76 11.78 8.05 38.96
N LEU A 77 10.61 7.95 38.31
CA LEU A 77 9.88 9.11 37.83
C LEU A 77 9.57 10.06 38.99
N THR A 78 9.93 11.33 38.82
CA THR A 78 9.55 12.38 39.76
C THR A 78 8.02 12.60 39.73
N LEU A 79 7.45 13.12 40.82
CA LEU A 79 6.00 13.39 40.90
C LEU A 79 5.47 14.21 39.71
N PRO A 80 6.15 15.27 39.22
CA PRO A 80 5.72 16.00 38.03
C PRO A 80 5.68 15.14 36.76
N GLU A 81 6.62 14.21 36.59
CA GLU A 81 6.69 13.32 35.43
C GLU A 81 5.55 12.29 35.46
N VAL A 82 5.21 11.77 36.64
CA VAL A 82 4.04 10.90 36.83
C VAL A 82 2.75 11.60 36.44
N LEU A 83 2.55 12.86 36.88
CA LEU A 83 1.38 13.65 36.52
C LEU A 83 1.30 13.90 35.00
N LYS A 84 2.42 14.26 34.38
CA LYS A 84 2.49 14.47 32.92
C LYS A 84 2.18 13.19 32.14
N LYS A 85 2.70 12.04 32.60
CA LYS A 85 2.41 10.72 32.03
C LYS A 85 0.92 10.37 32.14
N ASN A 86 0.31 10.60 33.29
CA ASN A 86 -1.12 10.34 33.50
C ASN A 86 -2.00 11.24 32.62
N ARG A 87 -1.66 12.53 32.50
CA ARG A 87 -2.35 13.45 31.58
C ARG A 87 -2.26 12.97 30.13
N ARG A 88 -1.06 12.58 29.67
CA ARG A 88 -0.87 12.04 28.32
C ARG A 88 -1.67 10.76 28.08
N ARG A 89 -1.68 9.84 29.05
CA ARG A 89 -2.48 8.60 28.97
C ARG A 89 -3.97 8.89 28.86
N TYR A 90 -4.48 9.80 29.68
CA TYR A 90 -5.88 10.20 29.64
C TYR A 90 -6.26 10.83 28.30
N GLN A 91 -5.45 11.77 27.81
CA GLN A 91 -5.67 12.41 26.51
C GLN A 91 -5.58 11.42 25.35
N ASN A 92 -4.61 10.51 25.37
CA ASN A 92 -4.47 9.48 24.35
C ASN A 92 -5.70 8.56 24.35
N ARG A 93 -6.17 8.13 25.53
CA ARG A 93 -7.40 7.34 25.66
C ARG A 93 -8.60 8.05 25.02
N GLN A 94 -8.82 9.32 25.38
CA GLN A 94 -9.91 10.11 24.78
C GLN A 94 -9.78 10.24 23.26
N SER A 95 -8.57 10.51 22.75
CA SER A 95 -8.31 10.60 21.32
C SER A 95 -8.55 9.28 20.60
N ALA A 96 -8.14 8.16 21.20
CA ALA A 96 -8.35 6.83 20.65
C ALA A 96 -9.85 6.50 20.58
N ASP A 97 -10.61 6.80 21.63
CA ASP A 97 -12.07 6.60 21.66
C ASP A 97 -12.76 7.48 20.60
N ARG A 98 -12.38 8.75 20.47
CA ARG A 98 -12.87 9.63 19.40
C ARG A 98 -12.53 9.11 18.01
N SER A 99 -11.33 8.58 17.82
CA SER A 99 -10.89 8.02 16.54
C SER A 99 -11.72 6.79 16.17
N ARG A 100 -11.91 5.88 17.12
CA ARG A 100 -12.74 4.67 16.94
C ARG A 100 -14.19 5.03 16.64
N ASN A 101 -14.77 6.00 17.34
CA ASN A 101 -16.15 6.43 17.08
C ASN A 101 -16.29 7.09 15.70
N ARG A 102 -15.32 7.92 15.29
CA ARG A 102 -15.30 8.48 13.92
C ARG A 102 -15.22 7.40 12.86
N TRP A 103 -14.39 6.38 13.08
CA TRP A 103 -14.28 5.26 12.15
C TRP A 103 -15.59 4.48 12.02
N LYS A 104 -16.24 4.15 13.15
CA LYS A 104 -17.54 3.47 13.15
C LYS A 104 -18.63 4.26 12.42
N GLU A 105 -18.68 5.57 12.64
CA GLU A 105 -19.64 6.43 11.97
C GLU A 105 -19.37 6.51 10.45
N TYR A 106 -18.10 6.63 10.06
CA TYR A 106 -17.70 6.60 8.65
C TYR A 106 -18.07 5.27 7.97
N GLU A 107 -17.81 4.15 8.63
CA GLU A 107 -18.18 2.81 8.15
C GLU A 107 -19.69 2.70 7.96
N LYS A 108 -20.48 3.18 8.93
CA LYS A 108 -21.94 3.22 8.82
C LYS A 108 -22.41 4.05 7.63
N GLN A 109 -21.87 5.26 7.44
CA GLN A 109 -22.21 6.12 6.30
C GLN A 109 -21.85 5.48 4.96
N LEU A 110 -20.73 4.76 4.91
CA LEU A 110 -20.31 4.03 3.72
C LEU A 110 -21.31 2.91 3.38
N LEU A 111 -21.74 2.13 4.38
CA LEU A 111 -22.74 1.08 4.20
C LEU A 111 -24.10 1.64 3.73
N GLU A 112 -24.55 2.75 4.32
CA GLU A 112 -25.78 3.45 3.88
C GLU A 112 -25.66 3.93 2.43
N THR A 113 -24.49 4.45 2.05
CA THR A 113 -24.21 4.90 0.67
C THR A 113 -24.23 3.74 -0.31
N ILE A 114 -23.60 2.61 0.04
CA ILE A 114 -23.61 1.39 -0.78
C ILE A 114 -25.04 0.92 -1.01
N ALA A 115 -25.83 0.78 0.05
CA ALA A 115 -27.22 0.34 -0.04
C ALA A 115 -28.08 1.28 -0.92
N LEU A 116 -27.87 2.59 -0.80
CA LEU A 116 -28.55 3.58 -1.65
C LEU A 116 -28.16 3.44 -3.13
N GLN A 117 -26.87 3.24 -3.41
CA GLN A 117 -26.38 3.08 -4.77
C GLN A 117 -26.87 1.77 -5.41
N GLU A 118 -26.90 0.68 -4.65
CA GLU A 118 -27.46 -0.61 -5.10
C GLU A 118 -28.94 -0.49 -5.44
N LYS A 119 -29.73 0.18 -4.59
CA LYS A 119 -31.14 0.47 -4.88
C LYS A 119 -31.29 1.28 -6.16
N ARG A 120 -30.51 2.35 -6.32
CA ARG A 120 -30.53 3.20 -7.51
C ARG A 120 -30.14 2.42 -8.78
N LYS A 121 -29.14 1.55 -8.68
CA LYS A 121 -28.74 0.66 -9.78
C LYS A 121 -29.90 -0.26 -10.19
N ALA A 122 -30.55 -0.91 -9.22
CA ALA A 122 -31.69 -1.78 -9.48
C ALA A 122 -32.87 -1.01 -10.13
N ASP A 123 -33.12 0.22 -9.71
CA ASP A 123 -34.14 1.08 -10.33
C ASP A 123 -33.80 1.43 -11.78
N LEU A 124 -32.55 1.81 -12.05
CA LEU A 124 -32.08 2.14 -13.39
C LEU A 124 -32.09 0.91 -14.32
N GLU A 125 -31.72 -0.26 -13.82
CA GLU A 125 -31.80 -1.51 -14.59
C GLU A 125 -33.25 -1.84 -14.97
N ARG A 126 -34.21 -1.67 -14.05
CA ARG A 126 -35.63 -1.83 -14.35
C ARG A 126 -36.10 -0.90 -15.47
N VAL A 127 -35.72 0.38 -15.39
CA VAL A 127 -36.06 1.36 -16.45
C VAL A 127 -35.40 0.98 -17.78
N ARG A 128 -34.13 0.58 -17.75
CA ARG A 128 -33.40 0.12 -18.94
C ARG A 128 -34.09 -1.07 -19.61
N TYR A 129 -34.49 -2.09 -18.84
CA TYR A 129 -35.19 -3.25 -19.37
C TYR A 129 -36.51 -2.88 -20.02
N ARG A 130 -37.33 -2.06 -19.35
CA ARG A 130 -38.59 -1.56 -19.90
C ARG A 130 -38.38 -0.82 -21.22
N LEU A 131 -37.38 0.08 -21.27
CA LEU A 131 -37.07 0.82 -22.50
C LEU A 131 -36.61 -0.11 -23.62
N MET A 132 -35.77 -1.10 -23.32
CA MET A 132 -35.31 -2.08 -24.29
C MET A 132 -36.48 -2.91 -24.85
N GLU A 133 -37.41 -3.33 -24.02
CA GLU A 133 -38.63 -4.03 -24.44
C GLU A 133 -39.48 -3.15 -25.36
N THR A 134 -39.74 -1.90 -24.98
CA THR A 134 -40.49 -0.95 -25.83
C THR A 134 -39.81 -0.69 -27.17
N LYS A 135 -38.47 -0.54 -27.18
CA LYS A 135 -37.69 -0.39 -28.41
C LYS A 135 -37.85 -1.63 -29.30
N ASN A 136 -37.71 -2.82 -28.74
CA ASN A 136 -37.81 -4.06 -29.49
C ASN A 136 -39.21 -4.22 -30.11
N MET A 137 -40.27 -3.98 -29.32
CA MET A 137 -41.66 -4.01 -29.83
C MET A 137 -41.86 -3.04 -31.00
N LEU A 138 -41.39 -1.79 -30.87
CA LEU A 138 -41.50 -0.80 -31.95
C LEU A 138 -40.69 -1.20 -33.19
N THR A 139 -39.50 -1.76 -32.99
CA THR A 139 -38.65 -2.25 -34.07
C THR A 139 -39.33 -3.41 -34.81
N ASP A 140 -39.99 -4.31 -34.09
CA ASP A 140 -40.74 -5.42 -34.67
C ASP A 140 -41.94 -4.93 -35.49
N VAL A 141 -42.70 -3.95 -34.97
CA VAL A 141 -43.81 -3.31 -35.70
C VAL A 141 -43.30 -2.65 -36.99
N LEU A 142 -42.20 -1.90 -36.92
CA LEU A 142 -41.57 -1.29 -38.09
C LEU A 142 -41.10 -2.34 -39.11
N ASN A 143 -40.53 -3.44 -38.64
CA ASN A 143 -40.09 -4.55 -39.49
C ASN A 143 -41.25 -5.29 -40.15
N GLN A 144 -42.39 -5.42 -39.48
CA GLN A 144 -43.62 -5.98 -40.07
C GLN A 144 -44.17 -5.06 -41.16
N HIS A 145 -44.24 -3.75 -40.88
CA HIS A 145 -44.66 -2.76 -41.86
C HIS A 145 -43.71 -2.67 -43.06
N SER A 146 -42.40 -2.76 -42.85
CA SER A 146 -41.42 -2.75 -43.95
C SER A 146 -41.61 -3.96 -44.86
N LYS A 147 -41.89 -5.15 -44.31
CA LYS A 147 -42.21 -6.36 -45.10
C LYS A 147 -43.51 -6.24 -45.90
N CYS A 148 -44.60 -5.75 -45.29
CA CYS A 148 -45.88 -5.52 -46.00
C CYS A 148 -45.81 -4.41 -47.06
N SER A 149 -45.03 -3.36 -46.82
CA SER A 149 -44.87 -2.26 -47.78
C SER A 149 -43.92 -2.61 -48.94
N SER A 150 -43.22 -3.74 -48.93
CA SER A 150 -42.46 -4.22 -50.11
C SER A 150 -43.34 -4.91 -51.15
N SER A 151 -44.53 -5.41 -50.78
CA SER A 151 -45.46 -6.04 -51.73
C SER A 151 -46.38 -5.04 -52.45
N VAL A 152 -46.48 -3.81 -51.94
CA VAL A 152 -47.15 -2.69 -52.61
C VAL A 152 -46.04 -1.82 -53.20
N GLY A 153 -45.88 -1.83 -54.54
CA GLY A 153 -44.75 -1.21 -55.25
C GLY A 153 -44.32 0.13 -54.66
N ARG A 154 -43.11 0.20 -54.11
CA ARG A 154 -42.58 1.41 -53.47
C ARG A 154 -42.11 2.39 -54.55
N ASP A 155 -42.63 3.62 -54.50
CA ASP A 155 -42.04 4.74 -55.23
C ASP A 155 -40.61 4.99 -54.73
N SER A 156 -39.67 5.10 -55.67
CA SER A 156 -38.22 5.30 -55.46
C SER A 156 -37.86 6.52 -54.60
N LYS A 157 -38.80 7.47 -54.43
CA LYS A 157 -38.64 8.66 -53.60
C LYS A 157 -38.67 8.34 -52.11
N SER A 158 -39.48 7.38 -51.68
CA SER A 158 -39.65 7.03 -50.26
C SER A 158 -38.43 6.28 -49.69
N GLN A 159 -37.75 5.47 -50.51
CA GLN A 159 -36.52 4.77 -50.09
C GLN A 159 -35.36 5.74 -49.80
N LYS A 160 -35.19 6.80 -50.60
CA LYS A 160 -34.13 7.81 -50.39
C LYS A 160 -34.32 8.58 -49.08
N PHE A 161 -35.56 8.83 -48.68
CA PHE A 161 -35.86 9.57 -47.46
C PHE A 161 -35.50 8.77 -46.19
N ILE A 162 -35.84 7.48 -46.16
CA ILE A 162 -35.52 6.60 -45.01
C ILE A 162 -34.00 6.45 -44.85
N SER A 163 -33.26 6.25 -45.94
CA SER A 163 -31.78 6.17 -45.87
C SER A 163 -31.12 7.47 -45.38
N LEU A 164 -31.75 8.62 -45.63
CA LEU A 164 -31.23 9.90 -45.17
C LEU A 164 -31.38 10.03 -43.65
N LEU A 165 -32.54 9.65 -43.11
CA LEU A 165 -32.86 9.70 -41.68
C LEU A 165 -31.94 8.78 -40.85
N ASP A 166 -31.69 7.55 -41.31
CA ASP A 166 -30.78 6.64 -40.62
C ASP A 166 -29.34 7.18 -40.58
N SER A 167 -28.90 7.86 -41.64
CA SER A 167 -27.57 8.46 -41.73
C SER A 167 -27.39 9.71 -40.86
N GLU A 168 -28.47 10.45 -40.57
CA GLU A 168 -28.44 11.59 -39.66
C GLU A 168 -28.49 11.16 -38.20
N TRP A 169 -29.23 10.09 -37.89
CA TRP A 169 -29.34 9.57 -36.53
C TRP A 169 -27.99 9.04 -36.03
N HIS A 170 -27.29 8.24 -36.83
CA HIS A 170 -25.93 7.76 -36.50
C HIS A 170 -24.88 8.87 -36.37
N ARG A 171 -25.06 10.00 -37.08
CA ARG A 171 -24.15 11.14 -36.96
C ARG A 171 -24.29 11.86 -35.62
N LYS A 172 -25.50 11.93 -35.07
CA LYS A 172 -25.75 12.56 -33.77
C LYS A 172 -25.31 11.70 -32.59
N GLU A 173 -25.39 10.37 -32.71
CA GLU A 173 -24.95 9.44 -31.66
C GLU A 173 -23.42 9.45 -31.44
N LEU A 174 -22.63 9.74 -32.47
CA LEU A 174 -21.16 9.80 -32.40
C LEU A 174 -20.62 11.15 -31.87
N GLN A 175 -21.47 12.15 -31.74
CA GLN A 175 -21.10 13.49 -31.27
C GLN A 175 -21.48 13.78 -29.82
N SER A 176 -22.17 12.86 -29.14
CA SER A 176 -22.60 12.98 -27.75
C SER A 176 -21.90 11.98 -26.84
#